data_AF-A0A496WPJ2-F1
#
_entry.id   AF-A0A496WPJ2-F1
#
_cell.length_a   1.000
_cell.length_b   1.000
_cell.length_c   1.000
_cell.angle_alpha   90.00
_cell.angle_beta   90.00
_cell.angle_gamma   90.00
#
_symmetry.space_group_name_H-M   'P 1'
#
loop_
_entity.id
_entity.type
_entity.pdbx_description
1 polymer ?
#
loop_
_entity_poly.entity_id
_entity_poly.type
_entity_poly.pdbx_seq_one_letter_code
_entity_poly.pdbx_strand_id
1 'polypeptide(L)' 'MLEPQMKEWVVIHKIKAMYDEGKEASIKEIRRSLNISKNTVRKYLRIDEQEIQESLESPERSKLLDRY' A
#
# COMPACT_ATOMS: atom_id res chain seq x y z
N MET A 1 -22.80 -5.48 4.13
CA MET A 1 -21.72 -5.67 3.12
C MET A 1 -20.75 -4.51 3.27
N LEU A 2 -19.65 -4.71 3.98
CA LEU A 2 -18.51 -3.81 3.94
C LEU A 2 -17.56 -4.40 2.91
N GLU A 3 -17.29 -3.68 1.82
CA GLU A 3 -16.22 -4.07 0.92
C GLU A 3 -14.93 -4.19 1.75
N PRO A 4 -14.21 -5.33 1.69
CA PRO A 4 -12.99 -5.49 2.45
C PRO A 4 -12.03 -4.43 1.94
N GLN A 5 -11.64 -3.49 2.81
CA GLN A 5 -10.57 -2.54 2.52
C GLN A 5 -9.43 -3.33 1.88
N MET A 6 -9.15 -3.09 0.60
CA MET A 6 -7.94 -3.62 -0.01
C MET A 6 -6.80 -3.15 0.87
N LYS A 7 -6.18 -4.09 1.60
CA LYS A 7 -5.07 -3.80 2.50
C LYS A 7 -4.09 -2.93 1.73
N GLU A 8 -3.76 -1.74 2.25
CA GLU A 8 -2.91 -0.77 1.56
C GLU A 8 -1.65 -1.42 0.98
N TRP A 9 -1.10 -2.40 1.70
CA TRP A 9 0.00 -3.25 1.27
C TRP A 9 -0.23 -3.98 -0.07
N VAL A 10 -1.39 -4.59 -0.30
CA VAL A 10 -1.72 -5.26 -1.58
C VAL A 10 -1.73 -4.26 -2.73
N VAL A 11 -2.17 -3.02 -2.45
CA VAL A 11 -2.20 -1.94 -3.45
C VAL A 11 -0.78 -1.48 -3.76
N ILE A 12 0.06 -1.26 -2.74
CA ILE A 12 1.46 -0.84 -2.91
C ILE A 12 2.27 -1.89 -3.67
N HIS A 13 2.13 -3.17 -3.29
CA HIS A 13 2.84 -4.27 -3.93
C HIS A 13 2.45 -4.40 -5.40
N LYS A 14 1.15 -4.29 -5.72
CA LYS A 14 0.68 -4.24 -7.12
C LYS A 14 1.22 -3.04 -7.89
N ILE A 15 1.26 -1.84 -7.27
CA ILE A 15 1.82 -0.64 -7.92
C ILE A 15 3.29 -0.85 -8.26
N LYS A 16 4.10 -1.35 -7.32
CA LYS A 16 5.53 -1.59 -7.53
C LYS A 16 5.77 -2.71 -8.53
N ALA A 17 5.08 -3.85 -8.40
CA ALA A 17 5.16 -4.94 -9.38
C ALA A 17 4.84 -4.44 -10.79
N MET A 18 3.74 -3.70 -10.99
CA MET A 18 3.41 -3.12 -12.29
C MET A 18 4.47 -2.12 -12.79
N TYR A 19 5.13 -1.40 -11.90
CA TYR A 19 6.20 -0.46 -12.26
C TYR A 19 7.49 -1.19 -12.69
N ASP A 20 7.85 -2.27 -12.00
CA ASP A 20 9.06 -3.08 -12.23
C ASP A 20 8.94 -4.04 -13.41
N GLU A 21 7.78 -4.68 -13.63
CA GLU A 21 7.61 -5.78 -14.58
C GLU A 21 7.78 -5.38 -16.06
N GLY A 22 7.88 -4.09 -16.38
CA GLY A 22 7.74 -3.62 -17.77
C GLY A 22 8.57 -2.44 -18.27
N LYS A 23 9.48 -1.85 -17.49
CA LYS A 23 10.16 -0.56 -17.81
C LYS A 23 9.25 0.66 -17.63
N GLU A 24 8.87 0.95 -16.38
CA GLU A 24 8.12 2.16 -15.99
C GLU A 24 6.69 2.21 -16.55
N ALA A 25 5.82 1.27 -16.14
CA ALA A 25 4.40 1.45 -16.34
C ALA A 25 3.98 2.84 -15.84
N SER A 26 3.41 3.64 -16.74
CA SER A 26 3.17 5.05 -16.43
C SER A 26 2.17 5.17 -15.29
N ILE A 27 2.33 6.19 -14.44
CA ILE A 27 1.37 6.49 -13.35
C ILE A 27 -0.09 6.48 -13.86
N LYS A 28 -0.32 6.86 -15.13
CA LYS A 28 -1.63 6.80 -15.80
C LYS A 28 -2.18 5.37 -15.97
N GLU A 29 -1.35 4.40 -16.31
CA GLU A 29 -1.74 3.00 -16.52
C GLU A 29 -2.06 2.33 -15.19
N ILE A 30 -1.18 2.49 -14.20
CA ILE A 30 -1.38 1.98 -12.84
C ILE A 30 -2.68 2.54 -12.24
N ARG A 31 -2.92 3.85 -12.41
CA ARG A 31 -4.16 4.50 -12.00
C ARG A 31 -5.40 3.88 -12.65
N ARG A 32 -5.34 3.60 -13.95
CA ARG A 32 -6.47 3.00 -14.69
C ARG A 32 -6.70 1.54 -14.30
N SER A 33 -5.63 0.77 -14.10
CA SER A 33 -5.69 -0.64 -13.71
C SER A 33 -6.28 -0.83 -12.32
N LEU A 34 -5.81 -0.03 -11.34
CA LEU A 34 -6.21 -0.15 -9.94
C LEU A 34 -7.39 0.74 -9.54
N ASN A 35 -7.86 1.59 -10.46
CA ASN A 35 -8.93 2.58 -10.23
C ASN A 35 -8.71 3.49 -9.00
N ILE A 36 -7.46 3.79 -8.67
CA ILE A 36 -7.06 4.65 -7.55
C ILE A 36 -6.67 6.05 -8.01
N SER A 37 -6.52 7.00 -7.08
CA SER A 37 -6.11 8.36 -7.41
C SER A 37 -4.64 8.44 -7.83
N LYS A 38 -4.28 9.41 -8.72
CA LYS A 38 -2.87 9.66 -9.09
C LYS A 38 -2.00 9.98 -7.88
N ASN A 39 -2.59 10.62 -6.86
CA ASN A 39 -1.91 11.01 -5.63
C ASN A 39 -1.55 9.77 -4.80
N THR A 40 -2.43 8.76 -4.78
CA THR A 40 -2.19 7.47 -4.14
C THR A 40 -1.05 6.72 -4.80
N VAL A 41 -1.05 6.66 -6.13
CA VAL A 41 0.06 6.04 -6.90
C VAL A 41 1.39 6.73 -6.59
N ARG A 42 1.43 8.07 -6.62
CA ARG A 42 2.64 8.84 -6.30
C ARG A 42 3.08 8.67 -4.85
N LYS A 43 2.14 8.66 -3.91
CA LYS A 43 2.41 8.44 -2.49
C LYS A 43 3.11 7.08 -2.31
N TYR A 44 2.53 6.03 -2.88
CA TYR A 44 3.03 4.67 -2.71
C TYR A 44 4.29 4.34 -3.53
N LEU A 45 4.52 5.02 -4.66
CA LEU A 45 5.83 4.94 -5.36
C LEU A 45 6.96 5.60 -4.56
N ARG A 46 6.65 6.59 -3.72
CA ARG A 46 7.64 7.28 -2.88
C ARG A 46 7.93 6.59 -1.56
N ILE A 47 6.98 5.79 -1.07
CA ILE A 47 7.13 5.06 0.18
C ILE A 47 7.85 3.75 -0.11
N ASP A 48 8.88 3.45 0.69
CA ASP A 48 9.59 2.19 0.55
C ASP A 48 8.71 1.02 1.03
N GLU A 49 8.85 -0.14 0.40
CA GLU A 49 8.08 -1.32 0.80
C GLU A 49 8.44 -1.74 2.22
N GLN A 50 9.71 -1.53 2.61
CA GLN A 50 10.23 -1.80 3.95
C GLN A 50 9.55 -0.94 5.02
N GLU A 51 9.32 0.35 4.80
CA GLU A 51 8.66 1.21 5.80
C GLU A 51 7.21 0.79 6.10
N ILE A 52 6.49 0.31 5.08
CA ILE A 52 5.12 -0.17 5.24
C ILE A 52 5.11 -1.55 5.89
N GLN A 53 6.05 -2.41 5.49
CA GLN A 53 6.23 -3.74 6.08
C GLN A 53 6.58 -3.64 7.56
N GLU A 54 7.52 -2.77 7.94
CA GLU A 54 7.85 -2.49 9.35
C GLU A 54 6.65 -1.91 10.12
N SER A 55 5.87 -1.04 9.50
CA SER A 55 4.63 -0.50 10.11
C SER A 55 3.53 -1.56 10.29
N LEU A 56 3.53 -2.63 9.49
CA LEU A 56 2.57 -3.74 9.57
C LEU A 56 3.05 -4.89 10.45
N GLU A 57 4.36 -5.14 10.48
CA GLU A 57 5.05 -6.10 11.37
C GLU A 57 5.19 -5.57 12.80
N SER A 58 4.90 -4.29 13.02
CA SER A 58 4.68 -3.71 14.35
C SER A 58 3.18 -3.49 14.68
N PRO A 59 2.32 -4.55 14.68
CA PRO A 59 0.99 -4.47 15.26
C PRO A 59 1.04 -4.47 16.80
N GLU A 60 2.24 -4.45 17.39
CA GLU A 60 2.55 -4.22 18.81
C GLU A 60 2.15 -2.79 19.24
N ARG A 61 0.94 -2.34 18.92
CA ARG A 61 0.16 -1.64 19.93
C ARG A 61 -0.09 -2.66 21.01
N SER A 62 0.82 -2.73 21.98
CA SER A 62 0.53 -3.31 23.28
C SER A 62 -0.76 -2.64 23.73
N LYS A 63 -1.88 -3.36 23.60
CA LYS A 63 -3.03 -3.12 24.45
C LYS A 63 -2.53 -3.44 25.85
N LEU A 64 -1.92 -2.43 26.49
CA LEU A 64 -1.97 -2.31 27.93
C LEU A 64 -3.46 -2.20 28.25
N LEU A 65 -4.11 -3.36 28.34
CA LEU A 65 -5.35 -3.51 29.07
C LEU A 65 -5.08 -2.90 30.43
N ASP A 66 -5.80 -1.82 30.74
CA ASP A 66 -5.82 -1.18 32.05
C ASP A 66 -5.81 -2.27 33.12
N ARG A 67 -4.71 -2.37 33.85
CA ARG A 67 -4.67 -3.13 35.09
C ARG A 67 -5.35 -2.26 36.14
N TYR A 68 -6.62 -2.60 36.42
CA TYR A 68 -7.36 -2.21 37.61
C TYR A 68 -6.55 -2.48 38.89
#